data_AF-A0A538DBI2-F1
#
_entry.id   AF-A0A538DBI2-F1
#
_cell.length_a   1.000
_cell.length_b   1.000
_cell.length_c   1.000
_cell.angle_alpha   90.00
_cell.angle_beta   90.00
_cell.angle_gamma   90.00
#
_symmetry.space_group_name_H-M   'P 1'
#
loop_
_entity.id
_entity.type
_entity.pdbx_description
1 polymer ?
#
loop_
_entity_poly.entity_id
_entity_poly.type
_entity_poly.pdbx_seq_one_letter_code
_entity_poly.pdbx_strand_id
1 'polypeptide(L)'
;MHAALAAAATLVALAFGAATFERFLDHRAAPHEGSRSSAPELAWSASLAFFAIASAGLWAGASLGWNAASFRIFYGCGAVVVVPVLALGTVYLLAGRRAGHMSAVAVALLGAWALGVMTTVRVDGSVRSYGPGDIPRGADVLGALPRVLAAVASGLGATVLLAGAVVSALRLARRRTTRRLAIANALIALGTLILSAGGLLNSALGEMDAFSLSLVAGISVMFAGFLLTTPSPRRAANAQTHSESSANRANIVAIRRSG
;
A
#
# COMPACT_ATOMS: atom_id res chain seq x y z
N MET A 1 -8.96 12.48 -20.08
CA MET A 1 -8.76 12.86 -18.66
C MET A 1 -8.30 11.66 -17.86
N HIS A 2 -9.08 10.57 -17.81
CA HIS A 2 -8.73 9.25 -17.24
C HIS A 2 -7.30 8.79 -17.51
N ALA A 3 -6.79 8.86 -18.74
CA ALA A 3 -5.41 8.42 -19.05
C ALA A 3 -4.36 9.20 -18.25
N ALA A 4 -4.53 10.52 -18.13
CA ALA A 4 -3.63 11.37 -17.33
C ALA A 4 -3.76 11.08 -15.83
N LEU A 5 -4.98 10.81 -15.34
CA LEU A 5 -5.22 10.42 -13.94
C LEU A 5 -4.58 9.06 -13.61
N ALA A 6 -4.67 8.08 -14.53
CA ALA A 6 -4.02 6.78 -14.38
C ALA A 6 -2.49 6.89 -14.41
N ALA A 7 -1.93 7.73 -15.29
CA ALA A 7 -0.51 8.04 -15.29
C ALA A 7 -0.08 8.72 -13.98
N ALA A 8 -0.86 9.68 -13.47
CA ALA A 8 -0.58 10.32 -12.19
C ALA A 8 -0.62 9.33 -11.02
N ALA A 9 -1.62 8.44 -10.98
CA ALA A 9 -1.69 7.37 -9.98
C ALA A 9 -0.46 6.45 -10.03
N THR A 10 0.01 6.12 -11.24
CA THR A 10 1.24 5.35 -11.45
C THR A 10 2.46 6.06 -10.86
N LEU A 11 2.63 7.34 -11.16
CA LEU A 11 3.76 8.14 -10.67
C LEU A 11 3.73 8.31 -9.14
N VAL A 12 2.56 8.57 -8.56
CA VAL A 12 2.42 8.66 -7.09
C VAL A 12 2.73 7.32 -6.43
N ALA A 13 2.25 6.21 -7.00
CA ALA A 13 2.56 4.88 -6.48
C ALA A 13 4.05 4.53 -6.56
N LEU A 14 4.74 4.93 -7.64
CA LEU A 14 6.19 4.78 -7.76
C LEU A 14 6.94 5.61 -6.71
N ALA A 15 6.57 6.88 -6.55
CA ALA A 15 7.18 7.76 -5.55
C ALA A 15 6.97 7.22 -4.12
N PHE A 16 5.74 6.77 -3.81
CA PHE A 16 5.43 6.16 -2.51
C PHE A 16 6.18 4.83 -2.32
N GLY A 17 6.24 4.00 -3.36
CA GLY A 17 6.99 2.74 -3.34
C GLY A 17 8.47 2.95 -3.07
N ALA A 18 9.08 3.91 -3.76
CA ALA A 18 10.47 4.31 -3.58
C ALA A 18 10.75 4.85 -2.17
N ALA A 19 9.93 5.78 -1.67
CA ALA A 19 10.07 6.31 -0.31
C ALA A 19 9.95 5.22 0.77
N THR A 20 9.10 4.22 0.54
CA THR A 20 8.96 3.07 1.44
C THR A 20 10.17 2.13 1.34
N PHE A 21 10.72 1.98 0.13
CA PHE A 21 11.86 1.10 -0.13
C PHE A 21 13.16 1.69 0.41
N GLU A 22 13.37 3.00 0.28
CA GLU A 22 14.48 3.71 0.93
C GLU A 22 14.45 3.48 2.44
N ARG A 23 13.28 3.62 3.07
CA ARG A 23 13.13 3.33 4.50
C ARG A 23 13.44 1.88 4.86
N PHE A 24 13.09 0.94 3.99
CA PHE A 24 13.48 -0.46 4.16
C PHE A 24 15.00 -0.63 4.13
N LEU A 25 15.69 -0.01 3.17
CA LEU A 25 17.14 -0.06 3.05
C LEU A 25 17.83 0.57 4.26
N ASP A 26 17.35 1.73 4.71
CA ASP A 26 17.89 2.43 5.89
C ASP A 26 17.77 1.58 7.16
N HIS A 27 16.59 1.01 7.42
CA HIS A 27 16.35 0.13 8.56
C HIS A 27 17.17 -1.17 8.48
N ARG A 28 17.47 -1.65 7.27
CA ARG A 28 18.30 -2.85 7.06
C ARG A 28 19.80 -2.54 7.25
N ALA A 29 20.26 -1.37 6.83
CA ALA A 29 21.67 -0.97 6.91
C ALA A 29 22.11 -0.59 8.33
N ALA A 30 21.21 -0.02 9.14
CA ALA A 30 21.48 0.33 10.53
C ALA A 30 20.51 -0.37 11.50
N PRO A 31 20.69 -1.67 11.79
CA PRO A 31 19.91 -2.36 12.81
C PRO A 31 20.26 -1.78 14.18
N HIS A 32 19.48 -0.81 14.65
CA HIS A 32 19.64 -0.31 16.01
C HIS A 32 19.31 -1.43 17.00
N GLU A 33 19.99 -1.46 18.14
CA GLU A 33 19.73 -2.45 19.20
C GLU A 33 18.28 -2.28 19.70
N GLY A 34 17.40 -3.23 19.37
CA GLY A 34 15.94 -3.14 19.55
C GLY A 34 15.11 -2.75 18.32
N SER A 35 15.72 -2.69 17.12
CA SER A 35 15.06 -2.29 15.86
C SER A 35 13.89 -3.21 15.49
N ARG A 36 12.75 -2.61 15.08
CA ARG A 36 11.60 -3.32 14.54
C ARG A 36 11.99 -4.02 13.23
N SER A 37 11.36 -5.16 12.95
CA SER A 37 11.50 -5.89 11.68
C SER A 37 11.25 -4.95 10.50
N SER A 38 12.12 -4.96 9.47
CA SER A 38 11.94 -4.20 8.21
C SER A 38 10.99 -4.89 7.21
N ALA A 39 10.44 -6.05 7.59
CA ALA A 39 9.48 -6.81 6.79
C ALA A 39 8.21 -6.02 6.38
N PRO A 40 7.60 -5.16 7.23
CA PRO A 40 6.47 -4.34 6.81
C PRO A 40 6.80 -3.42 5.64
N GLU A 41 7.95 -2.75 5.68
CA GLU A 41 8.38 -1.82 4.63
C GLU A 41 8.59 -2.55 3.30
N LEU A 42 9.22 -3.73 3.32
CA LEU A 42 9.37 -4.54 2.12
C LEU A 42 8.02 -4.94 1.51
N ALA A 43 7.07 -5.38 2.34
CA ALA A 43 5.74 -5.76 1.89
C ALA A 43 4.99 -4.57 1.26
N TRP A 44 5.04 -3.40 1.90
CA TRP A 44 4.44 -2.18 1.37
C TRP A 44 5.09 -1.74 0.05
N SER A 45 6.43 -1.75 -0.05
CA SER A 45 7.13 -1.45 -1.30
C SER A 45 6.73 -2.40 -2.43
N ALA A 46 6.66 -3.71 -2.15
CA ALA A 46 6.22 -4.69 -3.13
C ALA A 46 4.78 -4.43 -3.58
N SER A 47 3.87 -4.16 -2.65
CA SER A 47 2.49 -3.79 -2.97
C SER A 47 2.40 -2.53 -3.83
N LEU A 48 3.20 -1.51 -3.54
CA LEU A 48 3.17 -0.24 -4.27
C LEU A 48 3.76 -0.39 -5.68
N ALA A 49 4.75 -1.27 -5.86
CA ALA A 49 5.23 -1.66 -7.18
C ALA A 49 4.13 -2.36 -8.00
N PHE A 50 3.38 -3.30 -7.41
CA PHE A 50 2.23 -3.90 -8.07
C PHE A 50 1.11 -2.90 -8.37
N PHE A 51 0.89 -1.92 -7.49
CA PHE A 51 -0.07 -0.85 -7.74
C PHE A 51 0.36 -0.03 -8.96
N ALA A 52 1.63 0.37 -9.03
CA ALA A 52 2.16 1.10 -10.17
C ALA A 52 2.03 0.30 -11.48
N ILE A 53 2.34 -1.00 -11.45
CA ILE A 53 2.15 -1.90 -12.61
C ILE A 53 0.67 -1.97 -13.01
N ALA A 54 -0.25 -2.10 -12.05
CA ALA A 54 -1.69 -2.12 -12.31
C ALA A 54 -2.19 -0.80 -12.91
N SER A 55 -1.77 0.35 -12.34
CA SER A 55 -2.10 1.67 -12.86
C SER A 55 -1.49 1.95 -14.23
N ALA A 56 -0.30 1.41 -14.52
CA ALA A 56 0.28 1.46 -15.86
C ALA A 56 -0.53 0.61 -16.86
N GLY A 57 -1.03 -0.55 -16.44
CA GLY A 57 -1.97 -1.35 -17.23
C GLY A 57 -3.28 -0.62 -17.52
N LEU A 58 -3.83 0.08 -16.52
CA LEU A 58 -4.99 0.97 -16.68
C LEU A 58 -4.68 2.11 -17.65
N TRP A 59 -3.54 2.78 -17.48
CA TRP A 59 -3.10 3.86 -18.36
C TRP A 59 -2.93 3.38 -19.81
N ALA A 60 -2.36 2.20 -20.02
CA ALA A 60 -2.25 1.60 -21.34
C ALA A 60 -3.63 1.28 -21.95
N GLY A 61 -4.56 0.71 -21.18
CA GLY A 61 -5.94 0.45 -21.63
C GLY A 61 -6.68 1.74 -22.00
N ALA A 62 -6.51 2.78 -21.18
CA ALA A 62 -7.07 4.11 -21.38
C ALA A 62 -6.50 4.84 -22.61
N SER A 63 -5.23 4.65 -22.94
CA SER A 63 -4.54 5.39 -24.00
C SER A 63 -4.50 4.67 -25.35
N LEU A 64 -4.34 3.34 -25.32
CA LEU A 64 -4.14 2.50 -26.51
C LEU A 64 -5.36 1.61 -26.82
N GLY A 65 -6.39 1.66 -25.98
CA GLY A 65 -7.52 0.76 -26.03
C GLY A 65 -7.28 -0.54 -25.25
N TRP A 66 -8.37 -1.13 -24.78
CA TRP A 66 -8.33 -2.33 -23.96
C TRP A 66 -8.02 -3.58 -24.76
N ASN A 67 -7.20 -4.45 -24.18
CA ASN A 67 -6.91 -5.77 -24.70
C ASN A 67 -6.67 -6.75 -23.54
N ALA A 68 -6.54 -8.04 -23.86
CA ALA A 68 -6.36 -9.06 -22.84
C ALA A 68 -5.12 -8.84 -21.95
N ALA A 69 -4.02 -8.31 -22.50
CA ALA A 69 -2.79 -8.09 -21.74
C ALA A 69 -2.93 -6.91 -20.77
N SER A 70 -3.39 -5.75 -21.24
CA SER A 70 -3.61 -4.58 -20.37
C SER A 70 -4.62 -4.87 -19.27
N PHE A 71 -5.70 -5.60 -19.61
CA PHE A 71 -6.69 -6.04 -18.63
C PHE A 71 -6.12 -7.04 -17.61
N ARG A 72 -5.33 -8.04 -18.04
CA ARG A 72 -4.68 -9.00 -17.13
C ARG A 72 -3.74 -8.33 -16.15
N ILE A 73 -2.96 -7.35 -16.61
CA ILE A 73 -2.04 -6.59 -15.77
C ILE A 73 -2.83 -5.75 -14.77
N PHE A 74 -3.79 -4.96 -15.25
CA PHE A 74 -4.64 -4.12 -14.42
C PHE A 74 -5.38 -4.92 -13.33
N TYR A 75 -6.09 -5.97 -13.74
CA TYR A 75 -6.91 -6.77 -12.84
C TYR A 75 -6.07 -7.70 -11.95
N GLY A 76 -5.09 -8.39 -12.53
CA GLY A 76 -4.23 -9.33 -11.81
C GLY A 76 -3.33 -8.64 -10.78
N CYS A 77 -2.67 -7.54 -11.14
CA CYS A 77 -1.86 -6.83 -10.16
C CYS A 77 -2.74 -6.06 -9.17
N GLY A 78 -3.72 -5.29 -9.67
CA GLY A 78 -4.52 -4.39 -8.85
C GLY A 78 -5.54 -5.09 -7.96
N ALA A 79 -6.43 -5.89 -8.55
CA ALA A 79 -7.56 -6.47 -7.82
C ALA A 79 -7.20 -7.73 -7.03
N VAL A 80 -6.09 -8.40 -7.35
CA VAL A 80 -5.70 -9.65 -6.69
C VAL A 80 -4.53 -9.45 -5.74
N VAL A 81 -3.46 -8.78 -6.16
CA VAL A 81 -2.17 -8.82 -5.45
C VAL A 81 -1.93 -7.64 -4.52
N VAL A 82 -2.25 -6.42 -4.96
CA VAL A 82 -1.96 -5.19 -4.22
C VAL A 82 -2.48 -5.25 -2.79
N VAL A 83 -3.78 -5.45 -2.60
CA VAL A 83 -4.41 -5.28 -1.28
C VAL A 83 -3.93 -6.31 -0.25
N PRO A 84 -3.85 -7.63 -0.56
CA PRO A 84 -3.29 -8.61 0.37
C PRO A 84 -1.83 -8.33 0.74
N VAL A 85 -1.00 -7.95 -0.23
CA VAL A 85 0.43 -7.68 0.01
C VAL A 85 0.59 -6.42 0.86
N LEU A 86 -0.23 -5.39 0.63
CA LEU A 86 -0.25 -4.18 1.45
C LEU A 86 -0.63 -4.51 2.90
N ALA A 87 -1.62 -5.38 3.09
CA ALA A 87 -2.10 -5.80 4.40
C ALA A 87 -1.05 -6.57 5.21
N LEU A 88 -0.09 -7.24 4.57
CA LEU A 88 0.99 -7.95 5.27
C LEU A 88 1.77 -7.03 6.21
N GLY A 89 2.08 -5.79 5.79
CA GLY A 89 2.79 -4.87 6.67
C GLY A 89 2.00 -4.52 7.93
N THR A 90 0.67 -4.42 7.83
CA THR A 90 -0.22 -4.25 8.99
C THR A 90 -0.19 -5.48 9.91
N VAL A 91 -0.21 -6.70 9.34
CA VAL A 91 -0.10 -7.94 10.13
C VAL A 91 1.25 -7.99 10.86
N TYR A 92 2.36 -7.71 10.18
CA TYR A 92 3.67 -7.67 10.80
C TYR A 92 3.74 -6.68 11.96
N LEU A 93 3.11 -5.52 11.83
CA LEU A 93 3.10 -4.49 12.87
C LEU A 93 2.21 -4.85 14.07
N LEU A 94 1.04 -5.43 13.84
CA LEU A 94 0.03 -5.63 14.90
C LEU A 94 0.04 -7.03 15.51
N ALA A 95 0.32 -8.06 14.70
CA ALA A 95 0.32 -9.46 15.12
C ALA A 95 1.74 -10.05 15.25
N GLY A 96 2.77 -9.27 14.89
CA GLY A 96 4.17 -9.64 15.05
C GLY A 96 4.73 -10.54 13.95
N ARG A 97 6.00 -10.92 14.09
CA ARG A 97 6.79 -11.57 13.02
C ARG A 97 6.25 -12.94 12.62
N ARG A 98 5.82 -13.77 13.57
CA ARG A 98 5.35 -15.14 13.28
C ARG A 98 4.08 -15.12 12.42
N ALA A 99 3.06 -14.38 12.86
CA ALA A 99 1.84 -14.20 12.09
C ALA A 99 2.14 -13.55 10.73
N GLY A 100 2.99 -12.52 10.69
CA GLY A 100 3.40 -11.87 9.44
C GLY A 100 4.04 -12.82 8.43
N HIS A 101 4.96 -13.71 8.84
CA HIS A 101 5.56 -14.69 7.93
C HIS A 101 4.54 -15.72 7.43
N MET A 102 3.69 -16.25 8.33
CA MET A 102 2.64 -17.18 7.94
C MET A 102 1.67 -16.55 6.93
N SER A 103 1.23 -15.33 7.19
CA SER A 103 0.40 -14.56 6.26
C SER A 103 1.14 -14.27 4.96
N ALA A 104 2.44 -13.96 5.00
CA ALA A 104 3.23 -13.69 3.80
C ALA A 104 3.34 -14.92 2.90
N VAL A 105 3.56 -16.11 3.46
CA VAL A 105 3.52 -17.37 2.71
C VAL A 105 2.14 -17.60 2.12
N ALA A 106 1.07 -17.44 2.89
CA ALA A 106 -0.30 -17.63 2.41
C ALA A 106 -0.65 -16.67 1.26
N VAL A 107 -0.31 -15.38 1.42
CA VAL A 107 -0.53 -14.35 0.39
C VAL A 107 0.32 -14.62 -0.84
N ALA A 108 1.58 -15.04 -0.69
CA ALA A 108 2.44 -15.37 -1.81
C ALA A 108 1.91 -16.58 -2.60
N LEU A 109 1.47 -17.65 -1.92
CA LEU A 109 0.89 -18.83 -2.56
C LEU A 109 -0.44 -18.51 -3.26
N LEU A 110 -1.35 -17.81 -2.57
CA LEU A 110 -2.63 -17.39 -3.14
C LEU A 110 -2.42 -16.45 -4.34
N GLY A 111 -1.52 -15.48 -4.20
CA GLY A 111 -1.18 -14.52 -5.24
C GLY A 111 -0.53 -15.19 -6.45
N ALA A 112 0.45 -16.09 -6.25
CA ALA A 112 1.07 -16.85 -7.33
C ALA A 112 0.06 -17.74 -8.06
N TRP A 113 -0.83 -18.42 -7.32
CA TRP A 113 -1.90 -19.22 -7.90
C TRP A 113 -2.87 -18.37 -8.71
N ALA A 114 -3.36 -17.27 -8.15
CA ALA A 114 -4.33 -16.40 -8.81
C ALA A 114 -3.72 -15.69 -10.03
N LEU A 115 -2.46 -15.27 -9.98
CA LEU A 115 -1.74 -14.76 -11.15
C LEU A 115 -1.54 -15.86 -12.21
N GLY A 116 -1.21 -17.09 -11.81
CA GLY A 116 -1.14 -18.25 -12.71
C GLY A 116 -2.47 -18.52 -13.42
N VAL A 117 -3.59 -18.48 -12.68
CA VAL A 117 -4.94 -18.53 -13.26
C VAL A 117 -5.15 -17.37 -14.25
N MET A 118 -4.70 -16.16 -13.90
CA MET A 118 -4.85 -14.99 -14.77
C MET A 118 -4.08 -15.08 -16.08
N THR A 119 -2.96 -15.82 -16.13
CA THR A 119 -2.21 -16.05 -17.38
C THR A 119 -2.94 -16.99 -18.34
N THR A 120 -3.72 -17.93 -17.81
CA THR A 120 -4.37 -19.00 -18.59
C THR A 120 -5.84 -18.73 -18.88
N VAL A 121 -6.50 -17.87 -18.07
CA VAL A 121 -7.92 -17.55 -18.26
C VAL A 121 -8.15 -16.88 -19.62
N ARG A 122 -9.18 -17.35 -20.33
CA ARG A 122 -9.66 -16.67 -21.54
C ARG A 122 -10.34 -15.37 -21.13
N VAL A 123 -9.78 -14.26 -21.61
CA VAL A 123 -10.42 -12.95 -21.51
C VAL A 123 -11.35 -12.83 -22.71
N ASP A 124 -12.62 -12.53 -22.46
CA ASP A 124 -13.61 -12.40 -23.52
C ASP A 124 -13.22 -11.32 -24.53
N GLY A 125 -13.52 -11.55 -25.82
CA GLY A 125 -13.18 -10.63 -26.91
C GLY A 125 -13.84 -9.26 -26.77
N SER A 126 -14.98 -9.19 -26.07
CA SER A 126 -15.70 -7.95 -25.73
C SER A 126 -14.83 -6.93 -24.98
N VAL A 127 -13.71 -7.35 -24.37
CA VAL A 127 -12.74 -6.43 -23.75
C VAL A 127 -12.26 -5.34 -24.72
N ARG A 128 -12.22 -5.62 -26.03
CA ARG A 128 -11.81 -4.65 -27.07
C ARG A 128 -12.93 -3.68 -27.47
N SER A 129 -14.17 -3.98 -27.11
CA SER A 129 -15.35 -3.17 -27.41
C SER A 129 -15.55 -2.03 -26.40
N TYR A 130 -14.81 -2.03 -25.28
CA TYR A 130 -14.86 -0.95 -24.30
C TYR A 130 -14.24 0.32 -24.88
N GLY A 131 -15.00 1.42 -24.82
CA GLY A 131 -14.53 2.72 -25.28
C GLY A 131 -13.44 3.30 -24.38
N PRO A 132 -12.78 4.39 -24.80
CA PRO A 132 -11.75 5.06 -24.01
C PRO A 132 -12.22 5.53 -22.62
N GLY A 133 -13.53 5.76 -22.43
CA GLY A 133 -14.13 6.20 -21.17
C GLY A 133 -14.65 5.07 -20.27
N ASP A 134 -14.60 3.81 -20.73
CA ASP A 134 -15.21 2.67 -20.05
C ASP A 134 -14.15 1.71 -19.51
N ILE A 135 -14.35 1.18 -18.31
CA ILE A 135 -13.46 0.17 -17.73
C ILE A 135 -14.08 -1.23 -17.93
N PRO A 136 -13.33 -2.19 -18.50
CA PRO A 136 -13.76 -3.57 -18.57
C PRO A 136 -14.05 -4.13 -17.18
N ARG A 137 -15.29 -4.57 -16.98
CA ARG A 137 -15.70 -5.19 -15.72
C ARG A 137 -15.29 -6.64 -15.74
N GLY A 138 -14.72 -7.12 -14.63
CA GLY A 138 -14.31 -8.52 -14.53
C GLY A 138 -15.46 -9.50 -14.79
N ALA A 139 -16.71 -9.15 -14.44
CA ALA A 139 -17.86 -10.03 -14.66
C ALA A 139 -18.20 -10.25 -16.14
N ASP A 140 -17.88 -9.28 -16.99
CA ASP A 140 -18.19 -9.30 -18.42
C ASP A 140 -17.13 -10.08 -19.20
N VAL A 141 -15.88 -10.02 -18.74
CA VAL A 141 -14.72 -10.56 -19.49
C VAL A 141 -14.01 -11.75 -18.84
N LEU A 142 -14.38 -12.14 -17.61
CA LEU A 142 -13.80 -13.28 -16.88
C LEU A 142 -14.85 -14.25 -16.33
N GLY A 143 -14.47 -15.52 -16.31
CA GLY A 143 -15.17 -16.56 -15.55
C GLY A 143 -15.19 -16.29 -14.03
N ALA A 144 -15.94 -17.12 -13.29
CA ALA A 144 -16.14 -16.90 -11.85
C ALA A 144 -14.86 -17.02 -11.01
N LEU A 145 -13.96 -17.96 -11.33
CA LEU A 145 -12.80 -18.27 -10.50
C LEU A 145 -11.86 -17.06 -10.26
N PRO A 146 -11.32 -16.35 -11.28
CA PRO A 146 -10.48 -15.18 -11.04
C PRO A 146 -11.17 -14.10 -10.21
N ARG A 147 -12.48 -13.93 -10.39
CA ARG A 147 -13.27 -12.93 -9.67
C ARG A 147 -13.43 -13.26 -8.21
N VAL A 148 -13.71 -14.52 -7.88
CA VAL A 148 -13.80 -14.99 -6.50
C VAL A 148 -12.44 -14.85 -5.82
N LEU A 149 -11.35 -15.22 -6.50
CA LEU A 149 -10.00 -15.06 -5.96
C LEU A 149 -9.68 -13.59 -5.67
N ALA A 150 -9.98 -12.69 -6.59
CA ALA A 150 -9.80 -11.25 -6.39
C ALA A 150 -10.64 -10.73 -5.22
N ALA A 151 -11.93 -11.07 -5.17
CA ALA A 151 -12.85 -10.63 -4.13
C ALA A 151 -12.44 -11.11 -2.73
N VAL A 152 -12.06 -12.39 -2.59
CA VAL A 152 -11.62 -12.95 -1.31
C VAL A 152 -10.29 -12.35 -0.89
N ALA A 153 -9.31 -12.31 -1.78
CA ALA A 153 -7.98 -11.78 -1.47
C ALA A 153 -8.07 -10.31 -1.06
N SER A 154 -8.69 -9.47 -1.90
CA SER A 154 -8.81 -8.04 -1.61
C SER A 154 -9.77 -7.74 -0.47
N GLY A 155 -10.86 -8.48 -0.31
CA GLY A 155 -11.81 -8.29 0.79
C GLY A 155 -11.17 -8.55 2.16
N LEU A 156 -10.42 -9.66 2.28
CA LEU A 156 -9.68 -9.98 3.51
C LEU A 156 -8.55 -8.97 3.76
N GLY A 157 -7.77 -8.64 2.73
CA GLY A 157 -6.69 -7.65 2.85
C GLY A 157 -7.19 -6.26 3.24
N ALA A 158 -8.27 -5.78 2.62
CA ALA A 158 -8.88 -4.49 2.91
C ALA A 158 -9.41 -4.46 4.36
N THR A 159 -10.02 -5.55 4.81
CA THR A 159 -10.50 -5.68 6.21
C THR A 159 -9.35 -5.54 7.20
N VAL A 160 -8.24 -6.26 6.97
CA VAL A 160 -7.04 -6.19 7.82
C VAL A 160 -6.45 -4.78 7.82
N LEU A 161 -6.37 -4.13 6.66
CA LEU A 161 -5.81 -2.79 6.51
C LEU A 161 -6.68 -1.74 7.24
N LEU A 162 -8.00 -1.75 7.01
CA LEU A 162 -8.95 -0.82 7.62
C LEU A 162 -9.03 -1.04 9.14
N ALA A 163 -9.25 -2.27 9.59
CA ALA A 163 -9.33 -2.57 11.02
C ALA A 163 -8.02 -2.23 11.72
N GLY A 164 -6.88 -2.58 11.13
CA GLY A 164 -5.56 -2.29 11.68
C GLY A 164 -5.28 -0.79 11.78
N ALA A 165 -5.62 -0.01 10.74
CA ALA A 165 -5.46 1.44 10.74
C ALA A 165 -6.37 2.12 11.76
N VAL A 166 -7.66 1.74 11.83
CA VAL A 166 -8.63 2.30 12.79
C VAL A 166 -8.21 1.99 14.22
N VAL A 167 -7.91 0.72 14.53
CA VAL A 167 -7.45 0.32 15.87
C VAL A 167 -6.18 1.06 16.26
N SER A 168 -5.23 1.22 15.33
CA SER A 168 -4.00 1.99 15.57
C SER A 168 -4.30 3.46 15.84
N ALA A 169 -5.13 4.10 15.02
CA ALA A 169 -5.52 5.50 15.19
C ALA A 169 -6.15 5.76 16.56
N LEU A 170 -7.12 4.91 16.98
CA LEU A 170 -7.81 5.03 18.27
C LEU A 170 -6.85 4.84 19.46
N ARG A 171 -5.92 3.88 19.38
CA ARG A 171 -4.90 3.68 20.43
C ARG A 171 -3.94 4.86 20.53
N LEU A 172 -3.49 5.39 19.39
CA LEU A 172 -2.51 6.48 19.31
C LEU A 172 -3.12 7.86 19.59
N ALA A 173 -4.43 8.04 19.44
CA ALA A 173 -5.12 9.31 19.69
C ALA A 173 -5.11 9.71 21.17
N ARG A 174 -4.94 8.75 22.09
CA ARG A 174 -5.02 8.96 23.54
C ARG A 174 -3.85 9.79 24.11
N ARG A 175 -2.73 9.90 23.40
CA ARG A 175 -1.53 10.63 23.87
C ARG A 175 -1.17 11.73 22.89
N ARG A 176 -0.93 12.96 23.39
CA ARG A 176 -0.50 14.10 22.54
C ARG A 176 0.78 13.78 21.75
N THR A 177 1.70 13.04 22.34
CA THR A 177 2.98 12.65 21.71
C THR A 177 2.80 11.77 20.47
N THR A 178 1.72 10.99 20.40
CA THR A 178 1.41 10.06 19.29
C THR A 178 0.29 10.54 18.38
N ARG A 179 -0.25 11.75 18.59
CA ARG A 179 -1.35 12.30 17.80
C ARG A 179 -1.04 12.38 16.31
N ARG A 180 0.21 12.69 15.94
CA ARG A 180 0.67 12.66 14.54
C ARG A 180 0.51 11.27 13.90
N LEU A 181 0.86 10.22 14.64
CA LEU A 181 0.71 8.84 14.16
C LEU A 181 -0.76 8.42 14.10
N ALA A 182 -1.62 8.96 14.98
CA ALA A 182 -3.06 8.75 14.88
C ALA A 182 -3.63 9.37 13.59
N ILE A 183 -3.23 10.60 13.25
CA ILE A 183 -3.59 11.27 12.00
C ILE A 183 -3.06 10.49 10.79
N ALA A 184 -1.81 10.02 10.85
CA ALA A 184 -1.23 9.17 9.80
C ALA A 184 -2.09 7.93 9.51
N ASN A 185 -2.50 7.20 10.56
CA ASN A 185 -3.35 6.02 10.42
C ASN A 185 -4.76 6.38 9.93
N ALA A 186 -5.32 7.51 10.35
CA ALA A 186 -6.62 7.98 9.84
C ALA A 186 -6.57 8.30 8.35
N LEU A 187 -5.49 8.93 7.86
CA LEU A 187 -5.27 9.17 6.44
C LEU A 187 -5.09 7.87 5.66
N ILE A 188 -4.34 6.90 6.19
CA ILE A 188 -4.20 5.57 5.56
C ILE A 188 -5.57 4.87 5.45
N ALA A 189 -6.38 4.91 6.51
CA ALA A 189 -7.74 4.36 6.48
C ALA A 189 -8.62 5.09 5.46
N LEU A 190 -8.59 6.42 5.42
CA LEU A 190 -9.35 7.22 4.47
C LEU A 190 -8.93 6.93 3.02
N GLY A 191 -7.63 6.88 2.73
CA GLY A 191 -7.10 6.52 1.42
C GLY A 191 -7.55 5.12 0.99
N THR A 192 -7.55 4.16 1.91
CA THR A 192 -8.06 2.80 1.68
C THR A 192 -9.54 2.80 1.33
N LEU A 193 -10.37 3.59 2.04
CA LEU A 193 -11.79 3.72 1.74
C LEU A 193 -12.03 4.35 0.37
N ILE A 194 -11.27 5.37 0.00
CA ILE A 194 -11.36 5.99 -1.33
C ILE A 194 -11.02 4.97 -2.44
N LEU A 195 -9.92 4.21 -2.28
CA LEU A 195 -9.53 3.15 -3.22
C LEU A 195 -10.61 2.05 -3.32
N SER A 196 -11.19 1.67 -2.20
CA SER A 196 -12.25 0.64 -2.14
C SER A 196 -13.55 1.12 -2.78
N ALA A 197 -13.90 2.39 -2.58
CA ALA A 197 -15.07 3.01 -3.18
C ALA A 197 -14.96 3.16 -4.70
N GLY A 198 -13.74 3.31 -5.23
CA GLY A 198 -13.49 3.38 -6.68
C GLY A 198 -14.16 2.27 -7.48
N GLY A 199 -14.11 1.03 -6.99
CA GLY A 199 -14.76 -0.12 -7.64
C GLY A 199 -16.29 -0.17 -7.50
N LEU A 200 -16.89 0.68 -6.66
CA LEU A 200 -18.33 0.74 -6.39
C LEU A 200 -19.02 1.94 -7.06
N LEU A 201 -18.27 2.99 -7.42
CA LEU A 201 -18.80 4.28 -7.90
C LEU A 201 -19.25 4.29 -9.38
N ASN A 202 -19.68 3.15 -9.90
CA ASN A 202 -20.03 2.92 -11.31
C ASN A 202 -21.23 3.71 -11.87
N SER A 203 -21.85 4.62 -11.11
CA SER A 203 -23.21 5.08 -11.42
C SER A 203 -23.42 6.60 -11.52
N ALA A 204 -22.42 7.47 -11.37
CA ALA A 204 -22.67 8.93 -11.30
C ALA A 204 -21.72 9.84 -12.12
N LEU A 205 -20.59 9.32 -12.61
CA LEU A 205 -19.63 10.01 -13.48
C LEU A 205 -19.11 8.97 -14.47
N GLY A 206 -18.52 9.38 -15.60
CA GLY A 206 -17.92 8.44 -16.56
C GLY A 206 -17.06 7.40 -15.83
N GLU A 207 -17.34 6.11 -16.06
CA GLU A 207 -16.90 4.99 -15.21
C GLU A 207 -15.39 5.01 -15.00
N MET A 208 -14.62 5.32 -16.05
CA MET A 208 -13.16 5.37 -15.97
C MET A 208 -12.61 6.61 -15.27
N ASP A 209 -13.25 7.76 -15.40
CA ASP A 209 -12.79 9.00 -14.78
C ASP A 209 -12.99 8.94 -13.26
N ALA A 210 -14.16 8.45 -12.79
CA ALA A 210 -14.44 8.26 -11.36
C ALA A 210 -13.45 7.28 -10.73
N PHE A 211 -13.22 6.15 -11.39
CA PHE A 211 -12.28 5.14 -10.93
C PHE A 211 -10.84 5.68 -10.91
N SER A 212 -10.36 6.30 -11.99
CA SER A 212 -8.98 6.81 -12.06
C SER A 212 -8.75 7.96 -11.06
N LEU A 213 -9.75 8.81 -10.84
CA LEU A 213 -9.71 9.85 -9.82
C LEU A 213 -9.62 9.25 -8.42
N SER A 214 -10.42 8.22 -8.13
CA SER A 214 -10.34 7.52 -6.84
C SER A 214 -8.98 6.87 -6.61
N LEU A 215 -8.34 6.32 -7.66
CA LEU A 215 -7.01 5.75 -7.56
C LEU A 215 -5.98 6.80 -7.16
N VAL A 216 -5.89 7.91 -7.92
CA VAL A 216 -4.91 8.96 -7.64
C VAL A 216 -5.18 9.65 -6.30
N ALA A 217 -6.44 9.93 -5.97
CA ALA A 217 -6.80 10.55 -4.71
C ALA A 217 -6.49 9.61 -3.52
N GLY A 218 -6.91 8.35 -3.61
CA GLY A 218 -6.73 7.37 -2.55
C GLY A 218 -5.26 7.06 -2.27
N ILE A 219 -4.45 6.84 -3.31
CA ILE A 219 -3.00 6.59 -3.15
C ILE A 219 -2.27 7.83 -2.62
N SER A 220 -2.65 9.04 -3.05
CA SER A 220 -2.08 10.30 -2.56
C SER A 220 -2.39 10.54 -1.08
N VAL A 221 -3.63 10.29 -0.66
CA VAL A 221 -4.06 10.41 0.74
C VAL A 221 -3.31 9.40 1.61
N MET A 222 -3.18 8.15 1.14
CA MET A 222 -2.41 7.12 1.84
C MET A 222 -0.93 7.50 1.94
N PHE A 223 -0.35 8.05 0.86
CA PHE A 223 1.05 8.50 0.85
C PHE A 223 1.28 9.66 1.82
N ALA A 224 0.38 10.65 1.87
CA ALA A 224 0.43 11.73 2.85
C ALA A 224 0.41 11.18 4.29
N GLY A 225 -0.44 10.19 4.56
CA GLY A 225 -0.46 9.45 5.82
C GLY A 225 0.89 8.79 6.13
N PHE A 226 1.49 8.12 5.15
CA PHE A 226 2.82 7.51 5.30
C PHE A 226 3.92 8.53 5.61
N LEU A 227 3.96 9.68 4.93
CA LEU A 227 4.95 10.72 5.19
C LEU A 227 4.86 11.28 6.62
N LEU A 228 3.66 11.24 7.23
CA LEU A 228 3.46 11.57 8.65
C LEU A 228 3.99 10.49 9.62
N THR A 229 4.44 9.34 9.13
CA THR A 229 5.11 8.33 9.97
C THR A 229 6.62 8.56 10.04
N THR A 230 7.22 9.26 9.08
CA THR A 230 8.66 9.55 9.05
C THR A 230 9.03 10.61 10.09
N PRO A 231 10.02 10.39 10.97
CA PRO A 231 10.51 11.42 11.89
C PRO A 231 11.05 12.63 11.12
N SER A 232 10.80 13.85 11.62
CA SER A 232 11.41 15.05 11.02
C SER A 232 12.93 15.05 11.27
N PRO A 233 13.77 15.42 10.28
CA PRO A 233 15.23 15.50 10.43
C PRO A 233 15.66 16.33 11.65
N ARG A 234 14.95 17.44 11.92
CA ARG A 234 15.19 18.31 13.07
C ARG A 234 14.96 17.61 14.42
N ARG A 235 14.06 16.63 14.44
CA ARG A 235 13.72 15.84 15.63
C ARG A 235 14.70 14.68 15.84
N ALA A 236 15.24 14.13 14.75
CA ALA A 236 16.33 13.15 14.79
C ALA A 236 17.63 13.79 15.31
N ALA A 237 18.00 14.97 14.79
CA ALA A 237 19.16 15.74 15.24
C ALA A 237 19.05 16.12 16.74
N ASN A 238 17.88 16.57 17.20
CA ASN A 238 17.66 16.88 18.63
C ASN A 238 17.70 15.64 19.54
N ALA A 239 17.32 14.47 19.04
CA ALA A 239 17.40 13.23 19.82
C ALA A 239 18.86 12.76 19.97
N GLN A 240 19.67 12.91 18.92
CA GLN A 240 21.10 12.59 18.95
C GLN A 240 21.86 13.51 19.91
N THR A 241 21.64 14.82 19.85
CA THR A 241 22.30 15.78 20.75
C THR A 241 21.91 15.57 22.22
N HIS A 242 20.67 15.22 22.51
CA HIS A 242 20.26 14.84 23.87
C HIS A 242 20.92 13.55 24.34
N SER A 243 21.02 12.52 23.48
CA SER A 243 21.71 11.27 23.80
C SER A 243 23.19 11.49 24.11
N GLU A 244 23.89 12.26 23.28
CA GLU A 244 25.30 12.62 23.48
C GLU A 244 25.50 13.43 24.77
N SER A 245 24.63 14.40 25.05
CA SER A 245 24.68 15.20 26.28
C SER A 245 24.44 14.35 27.53
N SER A 246 23.49 13.42 27.49
CA SER A 246 23.20 12.49 28.58
C SER A 246 24.33 11.50 28.84
N ALA A 247 24.93 10.94 27.77
CA ALA A 247 26.10 10.07 27.88
C ALA A 247 27.32 10.81 28.46
N ASN A 248 27.55 12.04 28.01
CA ASN A 248 28.64 12.88 28.51
C ASN A 248 28.46 13.22 30.01
N ARG A 249 27.22 13.56 30.42
CA ARG A 249 26.90 13.77 31.85
C ARG A 249 27.11 12.52 32.69
N ALA A 250 26.71 11.35 32.21
CA ALA A 250 26.91 10.09 32.92
C ALA A 250 28.41 9.78 33.13
N ASN A 251 29.24 10.07 32.12
CA ASN A 251 30.68 9.86 32.18
C ASN A 251 31.37 10.80 33.19
N ILE A 252 30.99 12.09 33.22
CA ILE A 252 31.50 13.06 34.21
C ILE A 252 31.15 12.64 35.64
N VAL A 253 29.94 12.14 35.87
CA VAL A 253 29.50 11.67 37.20
C VAL A 253 30.27 10.43 37.64
N ALA A 254 30.58 9.51 36.70
CA ALA A 254 31.39 8.33 37.00
C ALA A 254 32.82 8.71 37.42
N ILE A 255 33.47 9.61 36.67
CA ILE A 255 34.84 10.09 36.98
C ILE A 255 34.90 10.76 38.35
N ARG A 256 33.88 11.55 38.71
CA ARG A 256 33.82 12.27 39.99
C ARG A 256 33.52 11.36 41.19
N ARG A 257 33.12 10.11 40.98
CA ARG A 257 32.89 9.10 42.04
C ARG A 257 34.09 8.17 42.25
N SER A 258 35.04 8.14 41.31
CA SER A 258 36.22 7.27 41.34
C SER A 258 37.50 7.96 41.84
N GLY A 259 37.46 9.25 42.14
CA GLY A 259 38.55 10.02 42.73
C GLY A 259 38.11 10.65 44.05
#